data_AF-A0A1G7WQM1-F1
#
_entry.id   AF-A0A1G7WQM1-F1
#
_cell.length_a   1.000
_cell.length_b   1.000
_cell.length_c   1.000
_cell.angle_alpha   90.00
_cell.angle_beta   90.00
_cell.angle_gamma   90.00
#
_symmetry.space_group_name_H-M   'P 1'
#
loop_
_entity.id
_entity.type
_entity.pdbx_description
1 polymer ?
#
loop_
_entity_poly.entity_id
_entity_poly.type
_entity_poly.pdbx_seq_one_letter_code
_entity_poly.pdbx_strand_id
1 'polypeptide(L)'
;MTTSNQEIARQAATRLSAWIDKQEPVPLWRGKPNRARICKIVGITRSTVGSNGEIKRLFLELEQRFRITAKTTKRGKNHVDTLHRRIAELEDDVIQLRVLLASYEYLFATGTSLWE
;
A
#
# COMPACT_ATOMS: atom_id res chain seq x y z
N MET A 1 12.66 34.73 -30.80
CA MET A 1 13.55 33.89 -29.98
C MET A 1 12.99 32.48 -29.97
N THR A 2 13.59 31.55 -30.71
CA THR A 2 13.21 30.14 -30.74
C THR A 2 13.80 29.44 -29.53
N THR A 3 13.00 29.26 -28.48
CA THR A 3 13.38 28.40 -27.35
C THR A 3 13.76 27.02 -27.88
N SER A 4 15.00 26.60 -27.60
CA SER A 4 15.49 25.29 -28.03
C SER A 4 14.58 24.19 -27.53
N ASN A 5 14.30 23.19 -28.36
CA ASN A 5 13.49 22.02 -27.97
C ASN A 5 14.05 21.32 -26.72
N GLN A 6 15.36 21.42 -26.48
CA GLN A 6 16.01 20.91 -25.26
C GLN A 6 15.58 21.67 -24.00
N GLU A 7 15.35 22.97 -24.12
CA GLU A 7 14.97 23.83 -23.01
C GLU A 7 13.52 23.61 -22.59
N ILE A 8 12.64 23.42 -23.59
CA ILE A 8 11.25 23.00 -23.39
C ILE A 8 11.20 21.64 -22.69
N ALA A 9 12.07 20.71 -23.10
CA ALA A 9 12.16 19.38 -22.51
C ALA A 9 12.65 19.40 -21.05
N ARG A 10 13.64 20.25 -20.71
CA ARG A 10 14.12 20.45 -19.33
C ARG A 10 13.06 21.06 -18.43
N GLN A 11 12.36 22.08 -18.91
CA GLN A 11 11.25 22.67 -18.17
C GLN A 11 10.13 21.67 -17.91
N ALA A 12 9.81 20.82 -18.90
CA ALA A 12 8.83 19.75 -18.73
C ALA A 12 9.26 18.71 -17.68
N ALA A 13 10.53 18.32 -17.66
CA ALA A 13 11.07 17.42 -16.63
C ALA A 13 10.99 18.05 -15.22
N THR A 14 11.32 19.34 -15.10
CA THR A 14 11.24 20.09 -13.83
C THR A 14 9.79 20.21 -13.33
N ARG A 15 8.83 20.43 -14.23
CA ARG A 15 7.40 20.44 -13.88
C ARG A 15 6.94 19.06 -13.41
N LEU A 16 7.41 17.99 -14.06
CA LEU A 16 7.06 16.63 -13.66
C LEU A 16 7.64 16.28 -12.30
N SER A 17 8.90 16.61 -12.02
CA SER A 17 9.48 16.36 -10.69
C SER A 17 8.76 17.15 -9.60
N ALA A 18 8.53 18.45 -9.82
CA ALA A 18 7.80 19.29 -8.87
C ALA A 18 6.36 18.80 -8.63
N TRP A 19 5.73 18.21 -9.64
CA TRP A 19 4.40 17.60 -9.50
C TRP A 19 4.45 16.30 -8.68
N ILE A 20 5.43 15.43 -8.93
CA ILE A 20 5.65 14.19 -8.15
C ILE A 20 5.86 14.53 -6.66
N ASP A 21 6.57 15.61 -6.36
CA ASP A 21 6.85 16.01 -4.98
C ASP A 21 5.65 16.69 -4.29
N LYS A 22 4.75 17.34 -5.04
CA LYS A 22 3.62 18.11 -4.49
C LYS A 22 2.28 17.38 -4.45
N GLN A 23 2.03 16.42 -5.35
CA GLN A 23 0.70 15.81 -5.50
C GLN A 23 0.74 14.28 -5.33
N GLU A 24 0.32 13.82 -4.16
CA GLU A 24 -0.41 12.56 -4.00
C GLU A 24 -1.91 12.92 -3.87
N PRO A 25 -2.83 12.29 -4.62
CA PRO A 25 -2.74 10.95 -5.19
C PRO A 25 -2.41 10.91 -6.68
N VAL A 26 -1.46 10.05 -7.04
CA VAL A 26 -1.09 9.77 -8.44
C VAL A 26 -2.26 9.05 -9.13
N PRO A 27 -2.71 9.51 -10.30
CA PRO A 27 -3.78 8.84 -11.02
C PRO A 27 -3.30 7.47 -11.53
N LEU A 28 -3.95 6.43 -11.04
CA LEU A 28 -3.66 5.05 -11.39
C LEU A 28 -4.61 4.53 -12.48
N TRP A 29 -4.10 3.67 -13.36
CA TRP A 29 -4.87 2.88 -14.31
C TRP A 29 -4.44 1.42 -14.20
N ARG A 30 -5.37 0.53 -13.84
CA ARG A 30 -5.09 -0.90 -13.62
C ARG A 30 -3.91 -1.15 -12.67
N GLY A 31 -3.80 -0.34 -11.61
CA GLY A 31 -2.73 -0.44 -10.61
C GLY A 31 -1.35 0.07 -11.05
N LYS A 32 -1.25 0.76 -12.19
CA LYS A 32 -0.02 1.43 -12.66
C LYS A 32 -0.24 2.94 -12.80
N PRO A 33 0.79 3.78 -12.61
CA PRO A 33 0.69 5.21 -12.90
C PRO A 33 0.20 5.47 -14.33
N ASN A 34 -0.90 6.22 -14.45
CA ASN A 34 -1.49 6.54 -15.75
C ASN A 34 -0.70 7.67 -16.41
N ARG A 35 0.33 7.31 -17.19
CA ARG A 35 1.19 8.26 -17.90
C ARG A 35 0.40 9.30 -18.70
N ALA A 36 -0.67 8.90 -19.40
CA ALA A 36 -1.46 9.83 -20.21
C ALA A 36 -2.19 10.88 -19.36
N ARG A 37 -2.72 10.47 -18.20
CA ARG A 37 -3.42 11.39 -17.29
C ARG A 37 -2.43 12.29 -16.54
N ILE A 38 -1.29 11.76 -16.13
CA ILE A 38 -0.18 12.52 -15.54
C ILE A 38 0.31 13.58 -16.52
N CYS A 39 0.57 13.21 -17.78
CA CYS A 39 0.98 14.16 -18.81
C CYS A 39 -0.04 15.29 -19.02
N LYS A 40 -1.35 14.99 -18.97
CA LYS A 40 -2.40 16.03 -19.04
C LYS A 40 -2.37 16.98 -17.85
N ILE A 41 -2.18 16.47 -16.64
CA ILE A 41 -2.14 17.28 -15.41
C ILE A 41 -0.90 18.19 -15.39
N VAL A 42 0.25 17.65 -15.81
CA VAL A 42 1.53 18.39 -15.82
C VAL A 42 1.66 19.30 -17.06
N GLY A 43 0.78 19.14 -18.06
CA GLY A 43 0.82 19.92 -19.30
C GLY A 43 1.99 19.52 -20.22
N ILE A 44 2.31 18.23 -20.28
CA ILE A 44 3.39 17.67 -21.12
C ILE A 44 2.77 16.94 -22.32
N THR A 45 3.23 17.25 -23.54
CA THR A 45 2.78 16.55 -24.74
C THR A 45 3.44 15.18 -24.89
N ARG A 46 2.74 14.25 -25.54
CA ARG A 46 3.20 12.86 -25.72
C ARG A 46 4.52 12.76 -26.51
N SER A 47 4.76 13.69 -27.43
CA SER A 47 6.01 13.80 -28.20
C SER A 47 7.20 14.11 -27.30
N THR A 48 7.06 15.03 -26.33
CA THR A 48 8.12 15.39 -25.38
C THR A 48 8.49 14.24 -24.45
N VAL A 49 7.54 13.38 -24.08
CA VAL A 49 7.79 12.15 -23.30
C VAL A 49 8.61 11.13 -24.10
N GLY A 50 8.37 11.04 -25.41
CA GLY A 50 9.11 10.13 -26.30
C GLY A 50 10.55 10.56 -26.53
N SER A 51 10.76 11.87 -26.68
CA SER A 51 12.05 12.47 -27.03
C SER A 51 12.96 12.77 -25.84
N ASN A 52 12.42 12.99 -24.63
CA ASN A 52 13.23 13.30 -23.45
C ASN A 52 13.49 12.05 -22.57
N GLY A 53 14.76 11.66 -22.46
CA GLY A 53 15.20 10.55 -21.61
C GLY A 53 14.97 10.78 -20.12
N GLU A 54 15.03 12.02 -19.63
CA GLU A 54 14.81 12.32 -18.21
C GLU A 54 13.35 12.10 -17.80
N ILE A 55 12.41 12.51 -18.65
CA ILE A 55 10.98 12.28 -18.41
C ILE A 55 10.68 10.78 -18.37
N LYS A 56 11.29 10.00 -19.27
CA LYS A 56 11.18 8.52 -19.23
C LYS A 56 11.72 7.97 -17.92
N ARG A 57 12.86 8.46 -17.44
CA ARG A 57 13.46 8.02 -16.16
C ARG A 57 12.52 8.32 -14.98
N LEU A 58 11.95 9.53 -14.92
CA LEU A 58 11.01 9.92 -13.87
C LEU A 58 9.76 9.03 -13.84
N PHE A 59 9.19 8.70 -15.01
CA PHE A 59 8.06 7.77 -15.07
C PHE A 59 8.43 6.35 -14.63
N LEU A 60 9.64 5.90 -14.94
CA LEU A 60 10.12 4.57 -14.58
C LEU A 60 10.39 4.47 -13.07
N GLU A 61 10.96 5.52 -12.47
CA GLU A 61 11.12 5.65 -11.03
C GLU A 61 9.76 5.67 -10.31
N LEU A 62 8.80 6.45 -10.84
CA LEU A 62 7.43 6.48 -10.32
C LEU A 62 6.82 5.07 -10.34
N GLU A 63 6.90 4.35 -11.46
CA GLU A 63 6.41 2.97 -11.58
C GLU A 63 7.07 2.01 -10.59
N GLN A 64 8.37 2.15 -10.34
CA GLN A 64 9.08 1.36 -9.34
C GLN A 64 8.60 1.66 -7.93
N ARG A 65 8.46 2.95 -7.55
CA ARG A 65 7.91 3.37 -6.25
C ARG A 65 6.53 2.76 -6.02
N PHE A 66 5.61 2.89 -6.97
CA PHE A 66 4.27 2.31 -6.85
C PHE A 66 4.27 0.78 -6.80
N ARG A 67 5.19 0.12 -7.51
CA ARG A 67 5.33 -1.35 -7.46
C ARG A 67 5.83 -1.83 -6.10
N ILE A 68 6.76 -1.10 -5.47
CA ILE A 68 7.24 -1.39 -4.12
C ILE A 68 6.10 -1.19 -3.12
N THR A 69 5.42 -0.04 -3.17
CA THR A 69 4.27 0.25 -2.30
C THR A 69 3.20 -0.83 -2.42
N ALA A 70 2.74 -1.17 -3.62
CA ALA A 70 1.70 -2.19 -3.82
C ALA A 70 2.09 -3.58 -3.28
N LYS A 71 3.38 -3.96 -3.33
CA LYS A 71 3.87 -5.20 -2.73
C LYS A 71 3.85 -5.15 -1.20
N THR A 72 4.29 -4.03 -0.62
CA THR A 72 4.25 -3.84 0.83
C THR A 72 2.83 -3.84 1.39
N THR A 73 1.87 -3.22 0.71
CA THR A 73 0.46 -3.21 1.15
C THR A 73 -0.15 -4.60 1.12
N LYS A 74 0.13 -5.42 0.10
CA LYS A 74 -0.35 -6.81 0.04
C LYS A 74 0.25 -7.68 1.14
N ARG A 75 1.55 -7.54 1.41
CA ARG A 75 2.23 -8.28 2.48
C ARG A 75 1.72 -7.86 3.86
N GLY A 76 1.51 -6.56 4.07
CA GLY A 76 0.93 -6.01 5.30
C GLY A 76 -0.49 -6.51 5.53
N LYS A 77 -1.35 -6.51 4.50
CA LYS A 77 -2.71 -7.03 4.60
C LYS A 77 -2.75 -8.51 5.00
N ASN A 78 -1.95 -9.35 4.32
CA ASN A 78 -1.89 -10.78 4.66
C ASN A 78 -1.40 -11.02 6.10
N HIS A 79 -0.46 -10.19 6.59
CA HIS A 79 0.03 -10.30 7.97
C HIS A 79 -1.02 -9.85 8.99
N VAL A 80 -1.72 -8.75 8.71
CA VAL A 80 -2.82 -8.23 9.53
C VAL A 80 -3.96 -9.26 9.60
N ASP A 81 -4.34 -9.88 8.49
CA ASP A 81 -5.37 -10.94 8.46
C ASP A 81 -4.93 -12.16 9.30
N THR A 82 -3.63 -12.49 9.28
CA THR A 82 -3.06 -13.58 10.12
C THR A 82 -3.13 -13.23 11.61
N LEU A 83 -2.81 -11.99 11.97
CA LEU A 83 -2.88 -11.52 13.35
C LEU A 83 -4.32 -11.50 13.87
N HIS A 84 -5.29 -11.05 13.08
CA HIS A 84 -6.70 -11.09 13.45
C HIS A 84 -7.19 -12.51 13.70
N ARG A 85 -6.79 -13.47 12.86
CA ARG A 85 -7.11 -14.89 13.09
C ARG A 85 -6.52 -15.39 14.41
N ARG A 86 -5.28 -15.02 14.71
CA ARG A 86 -4.63 -15.42 15.96
C ARG A 86 -5.28 -14.80 17.20
N ILE A 87 -5.75 -13.55 17.10
CA ILE A 87 -6.52 -12.90 18.16
C ILE A 87 -7.82 -13.66 18.43
N ALA A 88 -8.57 -14.01 17.37
CA ALA A 88 -9.81 -14.76 17.51
C ALA A 88 -9.61 -16.15 18.14
N GLU A 89 -8.54 -16.87 17.76
CA GLU A 89 -8.16 -18.15 18.39
C GLU A 89 -7.88 -17.98 19.89
N LEU A 90 -7.07 -16.98 20.25
CA LEU A 90 -6.73 -16.73 21.66
C LEU A 90 -7.94 -16.28 22.49
N GLU A 91 -8.87 -15.53 21.89
CA GLU A 91 -10.12 -15.16 22.55
C GLU A 91 -10.99 -16.39 22.85
N ASP A 92 -11.10 -17.33 21.90
CA ASP A 92 -11.83 -18.59 22.10
C ASP A 92 -11.17 -19.46 23.18
N ASP A 93 -9.83 -19.58 23.16
CA ASP A 93 -9.07 -20.29 24.20
C ASP A 93 -9.33 -19.70 25.60
N VAL A 94 -9.36 -18.36 25.73
CA VAL A 94 -9.68 -17.70 27.00
C VAL A 94 -11.11 -18.02 27.46
N ILE A 95 -12.07 -18.07 26.54
CA ILE A 95 -13.45 -18.44 26.86
C ILE A 95 -13.51 -19.88 27.38
N GLN A 96 -12.86 -20.82 26.68
CA GLN A 96 -12.80 -22.24 27.09
C GLN A 96 -12.16 -22.40 28.47
N LEU A 97 -11.04 -21.71 28.72
CA LEU A 97 -10.37 -21.75 30.03
C LEU A 97 -11.23 -21.19 31.15
N ARG A 98 -12.03 -20.14 30.89
CA ARG A 98 -12.97 -19.60 31.88
C ARG A 98 -14.10 -20.58 32.20
N VAL A 99 -14.62 -21.27 31.18
CA VAL A 99 -15.66 -22.31 31.37
C VAL A 99 -15.10 -23.48 32.18
N LEU A 100 -13.89 -23.93 31.87
CA LEU A 100 -13.21 -24.96 32.65
C LEU A 100 -12.98 -24.51 34.10
N LEU A 101 -12.49 -23.29 34.32
CA LEU A 101 -12.30 -22.78 35.67
C LEU A 101 -13.61 -22.77 36.46
N ALA A 102 -14.70 -22.30 35.84
CA ALA A 102 -16.02 -22.29 36.47
C ALA A 102 -16.52 -23.71 36.79
N SER A 103 -16.24 -24.71 35.94
CA SER A 103 -16.61 -26.10 36.23
C SER A 103 -15.80 -26.69 37.38
N TYR A 104 -14.50 -26.40 37.44
CA TYR A 104 -13.64 -26.78 38.57
C TYR A 104 -14.09 -26.12 39.88
N GLU A 105 -14.40 -24.82 39.87
CA GLU A 105 -14.91 -24.09 41.03
C GLU A 105 -16.23 -24.69 41.54
N TYR A 106 -17.14 -25.05 40.63
CA TYR A 106 -18.41 -25.71 40.97
C TYR A 106 -18.20 -27.06 41.65
N LEU A 107 -17.33 -27.91 41.09
CA LEU A 107 -17.05 -29.24 41.64
C LEU A 107 -16.38 -29.15 43.02
N PHE A 108 -15.43 -28.21 43.16
CA PHE A 108 -14.80 -27.93 44.44
C PHE A 108 -15.81 -27.45 45.48
N ALA A 109 -16.71 -26.52 45.12
CA ALA A 109 -17.72 -25.98 46.03
C ALA A 109 -18.78 -27.01 46.44
N THR A 110 -19.08 -27.98 45.57
CA THR A 110 -20.09 -29.04 45.83
C THR A 110 -19.50 -30.31 46.45
N GLY A 111 -18.17 -30.37 46.65
CA GLY A 111 -17.50 -31.53 47.24
C GLY A 111 -17.52 -32.79 46.37
N THR A 112 -17.76 -32.64 45.07
CA THR A 112 -17.78 -33.75 44.11
C THR A 112 -16.38 -34.01 43.56
N SER A 113 -15.94 -35.28 43.60
CA SER A 113 -14.68 -35.71 43.01
C SER A 113 -14.77 -35.68 41.47
N LEU A 114 -13.79 -35.08 40.79
CA LEU A 114 -13.64 -35.14 39.33
C LEU A 114 -13.13 -36.53 38.86
N TRP A 115 -12.72 -37.40 39.79
CA TRP A 115 -12.13 -38.70 39.51
C TRP A 115 -12.98 -39.80 40.15
N GLU A 116 -13.97 -40.30 39.40
CA GLU A 116 -14.56 -41.65 39.53
C GLU A 116 -14.84 -42.22 38.14
#